data_AF-A0A9E4YKL9-F1
#
_entry.id   AF-A0A9E4YKL9-F1
#
_cell.length_a   1.000
_cell.length_b   1.000
_cell.length_c   1.000
_cell.angle_alpha   90.00
_cell.angle_beta   90.00
_cell.angle_gamma   90.00
#
_symmetry.space_group_name_H-M   'P 1'
#
loop_
_entity.id
_entity.type
_entity.pdbx_description
1 polymer ?
#
loop_
_entity_poly.entity_id
_entity_poly.type
_entity_poly.pdbx_seq_one_letter_code
_entity_poly.pdbx_strand_id
1 'polypeptide(L)'
;LLLNVLTYLAAFVFYAVIYAYDVSLLPSAFAVGLFSMLQAVEIFREAEADAYRALIFAAVIGIVVAEVRWALYFISLEDFLAAILLLLIFYQATGLIQHHLTGTFSRTIAAEFTLVTAVGTTIVILGRVFSFG
;
A
#
# COMPACT_ATOMS: atom_id res chain seq x y z
N LEU A 1 -8.37 10.96 13.37
CA LEU A 1 -8.86 9.56 13.40
C LEU A 1 -9.87 9.25 12.29
N LEU A 2 -11.07 9.88 12.26
CA LEU A 2 -12.07 9.62 11.21
C LEU A 2 -11.53 9.87 9.80
N LEU A 3 -10.78 10.96 9.61
CA LEU A 3 -10.17 11.30 8.31
C LEU A 3 -9.23 10.19 7.82
N ASN A 4 -8.35 9.66 8.67
CA ASN A 4 -7.44 8.57 8.29
C ASN A 4 -8.21 7.31 7.86
N VAL A 5 -9.31 6.98 8.55
CA VAL A 5 -10.17 5.85 8.15
C VAL A 5 -10.76 6.09 6.76
N LEU A 6 -11.26 7.30 6.50
CA LEU A 6 -11.78 7.68 5.19
C LEU A 6 -10.70 7.67 4.11
N THR A 7 -9.48 8.07 4.42
CA THR A 7 -8.32 8.02 3.51
C THR A 7 -7.99 6.58 3.10
N TYR A 8 -7.93 5.64 4.06
CA TYR A 8 -7.71 4.22 3.74
C TYR A 8 -8.88 3.62 2.96
N LEU A 9 -10.11 3.99 3.30
CA LEU A 9 -11.29 3.54 2.57
C LEU A 9 -11.29 4.08 1.13
N ALA A 10 -10.91 5.34 0.93
CA ALA A 10 -10.78 5.93 -0.40
C ALA A 10 -9.70 5.22 -1.23
N ALA A 11 -8.54 4.90 -0.62
CA ALA A 11 -7.50 4.10 -1.27
C ALA A 11 -8.04 2.73 -1.69
N PHE A 12 -8.74 2.03 -0.80
CA PHE A 12 -9.34 0.72 -1.11
C PHE A 12 -10.32 0.78 -2.27
N VAL A 13 -11.28 1.72 -2.23
CA VAL A 13 -12.27 1.90 -3.30
C VAL A 13 -11.58 2.22 -4.62
N PHE A 14 -10.56 3.09 -4.60
CA PHE A 14 -9.78 3.41 -5.80
C PHE A 14 -9.08 2.17 -6.37
N TYR A 15 -8.41 1.37 -5.54
CA TYR A 15 -7.75 0.14 -6.00
C TYR A 15 -8.76 -0.87 -6.55
N ALA A 16 -9.90 -1.06 -5.89
CA ALA A 16 -10.97 -1.93 -6.36
C ALA A 16 -11.51 -1.51 -7.72
N VAL A 17 -11.68 -0.20 -7.96
CA VAL A 17 -12.07 0.34 -9.28
C VAL A 17 -11.01 0.07 -10.33
N ILE A 18 -9.72 0.27 -10.02
CA ILE A 18 -8.64 -0.02 -10.97
C ILE A 18 -8.64 -1.48 -11.43
N TYR A 19 -8.93 -2.42 -10.53
CA TYR A 19 -9.06 -3.84 -10.87
C TYR A 19 -10.37 -4.15 -11.61
N ALA A 20 -11.51 -3.64 -11.14
CA ALA A 20 -12.82 -3.92 -11.74
C ALA A 20 -12.97 -3.44 -13.19
N TYR A 21 -12.17 -2.46 -13.62
CA TYR A 21 -12.19 -1.90 -14.98
C TYR A 21 -11.06 -2.43 -15.88
N ASP A 22 -10.31 -3.45 -15.47
CA ASP A 22 -9.22 -4.06 -16.25
C ASP A 22 -8.27 -3.03 -16.87
N VAL A 23 -7.93 -1.99 -16.09
CA VAL A 23 -7.09 -0.90 -16.58
C VAL A 23 -5.72 -1.46 -16.97
N SER A 24 -5.23 -1.06 -18.15
CA SER A 24 -3.96 -1.54 -18.67
C SER A 24 -2.78 -1.27 -17.72
N LEU A 25 -1.73 -2.10 -17.83
CA LEU A 25 -0.65 -2.16 -16.84
C LEU A 25 -0.02 -0.80 -16.50
N LEU A 26 0.44 -0.06 -17.51
CA LEU A 26 1.16 1.20 -17.30
C LEU A 26 0.27 2.28 -16.66
N PRO A 27 -0.93 2.60 -17.21
CA PRO A 27 -1.85 3.53 -16.58
C PRO A 27 -2.31 3.11 -15.19
N SER A 28 -2.57 1.82 -14.96
CA SER A 28 -3.00 1.33 -13.65
C SER A 28 -1.92 1.49 -12.58
N ALA A 29 -0.67 1.08 -12.87
CA ALA A 29 0.44 1.24 -11.95
C ALA A 29 0.73 2.72 -11.63
N PHE A 30 0.72 3.57 -12.66
CA PHE A 30 0.89 5.01 -12.48
C PHE A 30 -0.23 5.63 -11.62
N ALA A 31 -1.49 5.32 -11.94
CA ALA A 31 -2.65 5.85 -11.22
C ALA A 31 -2.66 5.39 -9.75
N VAL A 32 -2.38 4.11 -9.50
CA VAL A 32 -2.26 3.54 -8.15
C VAL A 32 -1.14 4.24 -7.37
N GLY A 33 0.04 4.40 -7.97
CA GLY A 33 1.17 5.05 -7.30
C GLY A 33 0.89 6.51 -6.97
N LEU A 34 0.38 7.27 -7.94
CA LEU A 34 0.05 8.68 -7.77
C LEU A 34 -1.04 8.87 -6.72
N PHE A 35 -2.11 8.08 -6.76
CA PHE A 35 -3.18 8.18 -5.77
C PHE A 35 -2.69 7.83 -4.36
N SER A 36 -1.86 6.80 -4.24
CA SER A 36 -1.25 6.39 -2.97
C SER A 36 -0.34 7.48 -2.40
N MET A 37 0.47 8.12 -3.25
CA MET A 37 1.29 9.27 -2.84
C MET A 37 0.41 10.40 -2.29
N LEU A 38 -0.64 10.78 -3.02
CA LEU A 38 -1.53 11.88 -2.59
C LEU A 38 -2.22 11.57 -1.26
N GLN A 39 -2.69 10.34 -1.06
CA GLN A 39 -3.29 9.92 0.21
C GLN A 39 -2.26 9.87 1.35
N ALA A 40 -1.03 9.43 1.07
CA ALA A 40 0.04 9.41 2.06
C ALA A 40 0.42 10.82 2.55
N VAL A 41 0.40 11.84 1.67
CA VAL A 41 0.59 13.24 2.08
C VAL A 41 -0.46 13.66 3.11
N GLU A 42 -1.73 13.35 2.88
CA GLU A 42 -2.80 13.69 3.83
C GLU A 42 -2.61 12.97 5.16
N ILE A 43 -2.22 11.69 5.12
CA ILE A 43 -1.94 10.89 6.32
C ILE A 43 -0.79 11.50 7.14
N PHE A 44 0.27 11.98 6.50
CA PHE A 44 1.44 12.52 7.19
C PHE A 44 1.30 13.97 7.62
N ARG A 45 0.27 14.68 7.16
CA ARG A 45 0.02 16.10 7.45
C ARG A 45 0.04 16.43 8.95
N GLU A 46 -0.40 15.49 9.80
CA GLU A 46 -0.41 15.66 11.26
C GLU A 46 0.79 15.01 11.96
N ALA A 47 1.52 14.12 11.28
CA ALA A 47 2.62 13.33 11.85
C ALA A 47 4.02 13.94 11.62
N GLU A 48 4.18 14.79 10.60
CA GLU A 48 5.45 15.44 10.26
C GLU A 48 5.20 16.94 10.02
N ALA A 49 5.98 17.79 10.69
CA ALA A 49 5.87 19.23 10.56
C ALA A 49 6.60 19.75 9.30
N ASP A 50 7.63 19.03 8.84
CA ASP A 50 8.33 19.34 7.61
C ASP A 50 7.59 18.76 6.38
N ALA A 51 6.87 19.63 5.67
CA ALA A 51 6.12 19.28 4.48
C ALA A 51 6.99 18.65 3.36
N TYR A 52 8.25 19.05 3.23
CA TYR A 52 9.14 18.48 2.22
C TYR A 52 9.51 17.03 2.56
N ARG A 53 9.80 16.78 3.84
CA ARG A 53 10.11 15.44 4.32
C ARG A 53 8.89 14.50 4.23
N ALA A 54 7.70 14.99 4.58
CA ALA A 54 6.44 14.26 4.40
C ALA A 54 6.19 13.92 2.93
N LEU A 55 6.45 14.85 2.01
CA LEU A 55 6.31 14.63 0.57
C LEU A 55 7.27 13.56 0.04
N ILE A 56 8.53 13.55 0.49
CA ILE A 56 9.49 12.51 0.13
C ILE A 56 8.98 11.13 0.56
N PHE A 57 8.55 10.98 1.81
CA PHE A 57 8.02 9.70 2.29
C PHE A 57 6.78 9.27 1.52
N ALA A 58 5.86 10.21 1.25
CA ALA A 58 4.68 9.94 0.44
C ALA A 58 5.02 9.50 -0.99
N ALA A 59 6.01 10.14 -1.63
CA ALA A 59 6.49 9.77 -2.95
C ALA A 59 7.08 8.36 -2.98
N VAL A 60 7.89 8.01 -1.97
CA VAL A 60 8.44 6.65 -1.82
C VAL A 60 7.31 5.63 -1.69
N ILE A 61 6.28 5.91 -0.90
CA ILE A 61 5.10 5.03 -0.76
C ILE A 61 4.36 4.88 -2.09
N GLY A 62 4.16 5.97 -2.82
CA GLY A 62 3.56 5.91 -4.16
C GLY A 62 4.32 5.00 -5.11
N ILE A 63 5.65 5.11 -5.15
CA ILE A 63 6.52 4.25 -5.96
C ILE A 63 6.37 2.78 -5.54
N VAL A 64 6.46 2.48 -4.25
CA VAL A 64 6.35 1.10 -3.74
C VAL A 64 5.00 0.49 -4.10
N VAL A 65 3.89 1.20 -3.93
CA VAL A 65 2.56 0.67 -4.26
C VAL A 65 2.39 0.50 -5.77
N ALA A 66 2.98 1.38 -6.60
CA ALA A 66 3.01 1.20 -8.05
C ALA A 66 3.79 -0.05 -8.49
N GLU A 67 4.96 -0.30 -7.89
CA GLU A 67 5.76 -1.50 -8.14
C GLU A 67 5.01 -2.77 -7.73
N VAL A 68 4.29 -2.75 -6.60
CA VAL A 68 3.44 -3.87 -6.19
C VAL A 68 2.28 -4.07 -7.17
N ARG A 69 1.61 -3.01 -7.64
CA ARG A 69 0.57 -3.12 -8.68
C ARG A 69 1.13 -3.71 -9.97
N TRP A 70 2.36 -3.34 -10.34
CA TRP A 70 3.06 -3.89 -11.49
C TRP A 70 3.38 -5.38 -11.30
N ALA A 71 3.88 -5.78 -10.13
CA ALA A 71 4.14 -7.18 -9.81
C ALA A 71 2.85 -8.02 -9.82
N LEU A 72 1.77 -7.49 -9.23
CA LEU A 72 0.45 -8.13 -9.21
C LEU A 72 -0.18 -8.30 -10.59
N TYR A 73 0.25 -7.55 -11.60
CA TYR A 73 -0.23 -7.79 -12.96
C TYR A 73 0.21 -9.15 -13.51
N PHE A 74 1.38 -9.64 -13.10
CA PHE A 74 1.92 -10.93 -13.54
C PHE A 74 1.47 -12.10 -12.67
N ILE A 75 0.88 -11.80 -11.51
CA ILE A 75 0.31 -12.78 -10.58
C ILE A 75 -1.20 -12.72 -10.80
N SER A 76 -1.78 -13.72 -11.47
CA SER A 76 -3.23 -13.79 -11.72
C SER A 76 -4.03 -14.00 -10.42
N LEU A 77 -4.11 -12.93 -9.63
CA LEU A 77 -4.88 -12.85 -8.40
C LEU A 77 -6.31 -12.39 -8.74
N GLU A 78 -7.29 -12.83 -7.97
CA GLU A 78 -8.65 -12.30 -8.04
C GLU A 78 -8.66 -10.80 -7.73
N ASP A 79 -9.43 -10.02 -8.49
CA ASP A 79 -9.51 -8.56 -8.43
C ASP A 79 -9.70 -8.01 -7.02
N PHE A 80 -10.65 -8.60 -6.28
CA PHE A 80 -10.95 -8.17 -4.91
C PHE A 80 -9.77 -8.42 -3.97
N LEU A 81 -9.13 -9.59 -4.11
CA LEU A 81 -7.97 -9.95 -3.28
C LEU A 81 -6.77 -9.07 -3.61
N ALA A 82 -6.59 -8.70 -4.87
CA ALA A 82 -5.53 -7.81 -5.32
C ALA A 82 -5.69 -6.38 -4.78
N ALA A 83 -6.93 -5.86 -4.77
CA ALA A 83 -7.25 -4.57 -4.17
C ALA A 83 -7.01 -4.57 -2.64
N ILE A 84 -7.39 -5.63 -1.94
CA ILE A 84 -7.10 -5.80 -0.50
C ILE A 84 -5.59 -5.84 -0.26
N LEU A 85 -4.83 -6.56 -1.09
CA LEU A 85 -3.38 -6.66 -0.91
C LEU A 85 -2.71 -5.28 -1.09
N LEU A 86 -3.10 -4.51 -2.11
CA LEU A 86 -2.60 -3.15 -2.28
C LEU A 86 -2.95 -2.25 -1.10
N LEU A 87 -4.17 -2.35 -0.58
CA LEU A 87 -4.56 -1.62 0.63
C LEU A 87 -3.67 -2.01 1.82
N LEU A 88 -3.41 -3.30 1.99
CA LEU A 88 -2.57 -3.80 3.09
C LEU A 88 -1.15 -3.26 2.96
N ILE A 89 -0.54 -3.30 1.77
CA ILE A 89 0.79 -2.72 1.53
C ILE A 89 0.80 -1.22 1.81
N PHE A 90 -0.21 -0.49 1.34
CA PHE A 90 -0.33 0.95 1.57
C PHE A 90 -0.46 1.29 3.06
N TYR A 91 -1.35 0.60 3.77
CA TYR A 91 -1.54 0.72 5.22
C TYR A 91 -0.24 0.42 5.98
N GLN A 92 0.46 -0.64 5.57
CA GLN A 92 1.71 -1.05 6.18
C GLN A 92 2.81 0.01 5.96
N ALA A 93 2.98 0.49 4.73
CA ALA A 93 4.01 1.46 4.41
C ALA A 93 3.76 2.80 5.15
N THR A 94 2.51 3.27 5.17
CA THR A 94 2.14 4.52 5.84
C THR A 94 2.20 4.42 7.36
N GLY A 95 1.77 3.30 7.95
CA GLY A 95 1.88 3.05 9.40
C GLY A 95 3.33 3.02 9.88
N LEU A 96 4.22 2.34 9.15
CA LEU A 96 5.64 2.25 9.52
C LEU A 96 6.30 3.65 9.52
N ILE A 97 5.99 4.47 8.52
CA ILE A 97 6.50 5.85 8.46
C ILE A 97 5.90 6.71 9.57
N GLN A 98 4.60 6.62 9.87
CA GLN A 98 4.01 7.35 11.01
C GLN A 98 4.70 7.00 12.34
N HIS A 99 4.98 5.71 12.59
CA HIS A 99 5.72 5.29 13.78
C HIS A 99 7.15 5.82 13.79
N HIS A 100 7.79 5.93 12.63
CA HIS A 100 9.12 6.52 12.49
C HIS A 100 9.09 8.03 12.81
N LEU A 101 8.13 8.75 12.26
CA LEU A 101 7.96 10.20 12.42
C LEU A 101 7.61 10.59 13.85
N THR A 102 6.78 9.80 14.52
CA THR A 102 6.36 10.05 15.91
C THR A 102 7.39 9.62 16.97
N GLY A 103 8.56 9.13 16.55
CA GLY A 103 9.64 8.73 17.47
C GLY A 103 9.35 7.46 18.28
N THR A 104 8.31 6.70 17.93
CA THR A 104 7.95 5.43 18.60
C THR A 104 8.62 4.21 17.97
N PHE A 105 9.65 4.44 17.15
CA PHE A 105 10.30 3.43 16.32
C PHE A 105 11.16 2.46 17.13
N SER A 106 10.55 1.39 17.62
CA SER A 106 11.25 0.21 18.17
C SER A 106 11.62 -0.76 17.04
N ARG A 107 12.85 -1.30 17.04
CA ARG A 107 13.28 -2.38 16.11
C ARG A 107 12.34 -3.58 16.08
N THR A 108 11.58 -3.78 17.17
CA THR A 108 10.53 -4.81 17.27
C THR A 108 9.37 -4.55 16.31
N ILE A 109 8.94 -3.29 16.14
CA ILE A 109 7.82 -2.93 15.25
C ILE A 109 8.22 -3.12 13.79
N ALA A 110 9.46 -2.76 13.43
CA ALA A 110 9.99 -3.02 12.10
C ALA A 110 10.08 -4.53 11.79
N ALA A 111 10.39 -5.36 12.80
CA ALA A 111 10.41 -6.81 12.67
C ALA A 111 8.99 -7.41 12.53
N GLU A 112 8.02 -6.93 13.30
CA GLU A 112 6.60 -7.30 13.15
C GLU A 112 6.06 -6.91 11.77
N PHE A 113 6.44 -5.73 11.27
CA PHE A 113 6.02 -5.29 9.95
C PHE A 113 6.64 -6.14 8.83
N THR A 114 7.92 -6.48 8.96
CA THR A 114 8.62 -7.40 8.04
C THR A 114 7.99 -8.80 8.07
N LEU A 115 7.58 -9.26 9.26
CA LEU A 115 6.89 -10.54 9.43
C LEU A 115 5.52 -10.53 8.74
N VAL A 116 4.72 -9.47 8.90
CA VAL A 116 3.41 -9.35 8.24
C VAL A 116 3.56 -9.32 6.71
N THR A 117 4.56 -8.59 6.19
CA THR A 117 4.86 -8.60 4.75
C THR A 117 5.32 -9.98 4.27
N ALA A 118 6.17 -10.66 5.03
CA ALA A 118 6.60 -12.02 4.73
C ALA A 118 5.43 -13.03 4.77
N VAL A 119 4.52 -12.90 5.74
CA VAL A 119 3.32 -13.73 5.87
C VAL A 119 2.35 -13.46 4.73
N GLY A 120 2.06 -12.19 4.41
CA GLY A 120 1.24 -11.82 3.26
C GLY A 120 1.80 -12.35 1.94
N THR A 121 3.11 -12.23 1.76
CA THR A 121 3.82 -12.78 0.59
C THR A 121 3.71 -14.32 0.55
N THR A 122 3.87 -14.98 1.69
CA THR A 122 3.72 -16.44 1.81
C THR A 122 2.30 -16.90 1.49
N ILE A 123 1.28 -16.18 1.96
CA ILE A 123 -0.13 -16.47 1.67
C ILE A 123 -0.41 -16.35 0.17
N VAL A 124 0.13 -15.32 -0.50
CA VAL A 124 -0.02 -15.16 -1.96
C VAL A 124 0.67 -16.30 -2.72
N ILE A 125 1.88 -16.69 -2.31
CA ILE A 125 2.59 -17.83 -2.91
C ILE A 125 1.81 -19.13 -2.72
N LEU A 126 1.30 -19.39 -1.53
CA LEU A 126 0.51 -20.59 -1.24
C LEU A 126 -0.82 -20.59 -2.00
N GLY A 127 -1.55 -19.48 -2.00
CA GLY A 127 -2.80 -19.34 -2.75
C GLY A 127 -2.61 -19.63 -4.24
N ARG A 128 -1.51 -19.16 -4.82
CA ARG A 128 -1.11 -19.53 -6.19
C ARG A 128 -0.89 -21.04 -6.32
N VAL A 129 -0.14 -21.67 -5.42
CA VAL A 129 0.12 -23.13 -5.48
C VAL A 129 -1.18 -23.94 -5.39
N PHE A 130 -2.13 -23.51 -4.56
CA PHE A 130 -3.41 -24.20 -4.39
C PHE A 130 -4.40 -23.96 -5.55
N SER A 131 -4.31 -22.84 -6.28
CA SER A 131 -5.17 -22.62 -7.45
C SER A 131 -4.79 -23.45 -8.68
N PHE A 132 -3.64 -24.15 -8.64
CA PHE A 132 -3.21 -25.13 -9.65
C PHE A 132 -3.41 -26.59 -9.20
N GLY A 133 -4.12 -26.82 -8.07
CA GLY A 133 -4.47 -28.15 -7.54
C GLY A 133 -5.87 -28.60 -7.90
#